data_AF-A0A7H9APJ6-F1
#
_entry.id   AF-A0A7H9APJ6-F1
#
_cell.length_a   1.000
_cell.length_b   1.000
_cell.length_c   1.000
_cell.angle_alpha   90.00
_cell.angle_beta   90.00
_cell.angle_gamma   90.00
#
_symmetry.space_group_name_H-M   'P 1'
#
loop_
_entity.id
_entity.type
_entity.pdbx_description
1 polymer ?
#
loop_
_entity_poly.entity_id
_entity_poly.type
_entity_poly.pdbx_seq_one_letter_code
_entity_poly.pdbx_strand_id
1 'polypeptide(L)'
;MLNLDYDSNKFLYKIQKWGALNQEVRFLLFTDHNLQDKNNSEFDFTFIIIVNDCYDFIQKQEWLKYFGTIEESDTEENEENTVITAKYNKGPYVKFSLFDADVKKKPKIFEKAKILVEKDIT
;
A
#
# COMPACT_ATOMS: atom_id res chain seq x y z
N MET A 1 -2.25 -19.77 4.92
CA MET A 1 -1.04 -20.52 5.33
C MET A 1 0.08 -19.51 5.44
N LEU A 2 0.59 -19.25 6.65
CA LEU A 2 1.70 -18.30 6.85
C LEU A 2 2.92 -18.77 6.05
N ASN A 3 3.44 -17.91 5.17
CA ASN A 3 4.76 -18.08 4.58
C ASN A 3 5.80 -17.79 5.68
N LEU A 4 6.14 -18.81 6.46
CA LEU A 4 7.00 -18.72 7.66
C LEU A 4 8.42 -18.19 7.38
N ASP A 5 8.85 -18.15 6.12
CA ASP A 5 10.17 -17.65 5.71
C ASP A 5 10.18 -16.17 5.32
N TYR A 6 9.03 -15.50 5.29
CA TYR A 6 8.97 -14.11 4.84
C TYR A 6 9.19 -13.09 5.96
N ASP A 7 10.20 -12.24 5.80
CA ASP A 7 10.49 -11.15 6.74
C ASP A 7 9.58 -9.93 6.51
N SER A 8 8.43 -9.96 7.20
CA SER A 8 7.46 -8.86 7.23
C SER A 8 8.07 -7.52 7.64
N ASN A 9 9.04 -7.50 8.56
CA ASN A 9 9.69 -6.26 9.00
C ASN A 9 10.53 -5.66 7.88
N LYS A 10 11.26 -6.51 7.15
CA LYS A 10 12.05 -6.08 5.98
C LYS A 10 11.15 -5.52 4.87
N PHE A 11 9.98 -6.11 4.64
CA PHE A 11 9.02 -5.58 3.68
C PHE A 11 8.49 -4.21 4.05
N LEU A 12 8.00 -4.08 5.30
CA LEU A 12 7.49 -2.82 5.82
C LEU A 12 8.57 -1.73 5.78
N TYR A 13 9.81 -2.07 6.12
CA TYR A 13 10.94 -1.16 6.01
C TYR A 13 11.17 -0.68 4.56
N LYS A 14 11.14 -1.58 3.56
CA LYS A 14 11.28 -1.20 2.16
C LYS A 14 10.17 -0.27 1.70
N ILE A 15 8.92 -0.58 2.06
CA ILE A 15 7.75 0.24 1.72
C ILE A 15 7.83 1.61 2.37
N GLN A 16 8.18 1.69 3.66
CA GLN A 16 8.35 2.95 4.36
C GLN A 16 9.46 3.79 3.73
N LYS A 17 10.62 3.19 3.44
CA LYS A 17 11.74 3.86 2.76
C LYS A 17 11.35 4.37 1.39
N TRP A 18 10.65 3.56 0.60
CA TRP A 18 10.15 3.97 -0.71
C TRP A 18 9.16 5.14 -0.60
N GLY A 19 8.18 5.05 0.30
CA GLY A 19 7.19 6.11 0.50
C GLY A 19 7.84 7.42 0.93
N ALA A 20 8.87 7.37 1.76
CA ALA A 20 9.63 8.55 2.19
C ALA A 20 10.39 9.21 1.02
N LEU A 21 10.93 8.43 0.09
CA LEU A 21 11.73 8.92 -1.05
C LEU A 21 10.89 9.28 -2.28
N ASN A 22 9.72 8.66 -2.47
CA ASN A 22 8.87 8.88 -3.63
C ASN A 22 8.20 10.26 -3.55
N GLN A 23 8.49 11.15 -4.50
CA GLN A 23 8.02 12.54 -4.50
C GLN A 23 6.49 12.67 -4.62
N GLU A 24 5.83 11.67 -5.23
CA GLU A 24 4.38 11.69 -5.40
C GLU A 24 3.64 11.30 -4.12
N VAL A 25 4.25 10.47 -3.27
CA VAL A 25 3.62 9.98 -2.04
C VAL A 25 3.62 11.06 -0.96
N ARG A 26 2.42 11.46 -0.53
CA ARG A 26 2.18 12.42 0.57
C ARG A 26 1.93 11.74 1.89
N PHE A 27 1.07 10.72 1.88
CA PHE A 27 0.79 9.90 3.05
C PHE A 27 0.89 8.42 2.69
N LEU A 28 1.42 7.66 3.63
CA LEU A 28 1.45 6.21 3.54
C LEU A 28 1.02 5.65 4.88
N LEU A 29 -0.09 4.93 4.89
CA LEU A 29 -0.61 4.24 6.06
C LEU A 29 -0.70 2.76 5.78
N PHE A 30 -0.68 1.95 6.83
CA PHE A 30 -0.85 0.51 6.67
C PHE A 30 -1.67 -0.13 7.78
N THR A 31 -2.28 -1.25 7.42
CA THR A 31 -2.87 -2.22 8.32
C THR A 31 -2.18 -3.55 8.10
N ASP A 32 -1.69 -4.15 9.18
CA ASP A 32 -1.25 -5.54 9.23
C ASP A 32 -2.43 -6.40 9.68
N HIS A 33 -2.95 -7.25 8.79
CA HIS A 33 -4.12 -8.07 9.08
C HIS A 33 -3.79 -9.29 9.94
N ASN A 34 -2.52 -9.73 9.93
CA ASN A 34 -2.05 -10.83 10.78
C ASN A 34 -2.02 -10.43 12.26
N LEU A 35 -1.78 -9.15 12.56
CA LEU A 35 -1.75 -8.62 13.94
C LEU A 35 -3.11 -8.13 14.46
N GLN A 36 -4.09 -7.92 13.58
CA GLN A 36 -5.39 -7.34 13.96
C GLN A 36 -6.49 -8.37 14.25
N ASP A 37 -6.19 -9.68 14.31
CA ASP A 37 -7.18 -10.76 14.51
C ASP A 37 -8.37 -10.67 13.53
N LYS A 38 -8.16 -10.04 12.38
CA LYS A 38 -9.14 -9.98 11.30
C LYS A 38 -9.07 -11.29 10.53
N ASN A 39 -9.68 -12.32 11.09
CA ASN A 39 -9.71 -13.70 10.56
C ASN A 39 -10.25 -13.86 9.12
N ASN A 40 -10.60 -12.77 8.41
CA ASN A 40 -11.27 -12.82 7.11
C ASN A 40 -10.61 -11.92 6.04
N SER A 41 -9.42 -11.34 6.25
CA SER A 41 -8.73 -10.68 5.15
C SER A 41 -7.93 -11.69 4.34
N GLU A 42 -8.10 -11.68 3.01
CA GLU A 42 -7.25 -12.45 2.10
C GLU A 42 -5.84 -11.85 1.96
N PHE A 43 -5.64 -10.59 2.39
CA PHE A 43 -4.38 -9.87 2.30
C PHE A 43 -3.61 -9.92 3.61
N ASP A 44 -2.29 -10.06 3.53
CA ASP A 44 -1.39 -9.89 4.68
C ASP A 44 -1.33 -8.43 5.12
N PHE A 45 -1.25 -7.52 4.15
CA PHE A 45 -1.17 -6.08 4.37
C PHE A 45 -2.17 -5.32 3.50
N THR A 46 -2.69 -4.23 4.05
CA THR A 46 -3.33 -3.18 3.26
C THR A 46 -2.63 -1.86 3.49
N PHE A 47 -2.16 -1.25 2.41
CA PHE A 47 -1.58 0.09 2.41
C PHE A 47 -2.58 1.08 1.83
N ILE A 48 -2.68 2.23 2.48
CA ILE A 48 -3.32 3.41 1.92
C ILE A 48 -2.22 4.36 1.50
N ILE A 49 -2.22 4.76 0.23
CA ILE A 49 -1.26 5.69 -0.34
C ILE A 49 -2.03 6.91 -0.79
N ILE A 50 -1.69 8.08 -0.25
CA ILE A 50 -2.14 9.35 -0.81
C ILE A 50 -1.04 9.87 -1.72
N VAL A 51 -1.37 10.10 -2.98
CA VAL A 51 -0.48 10.63 -4.02
C VAL A 51 -0.99 11.96 -4.56
N ASN A 52 -0.16 12.70 -5.30
CA ASN A 52 -0.63 13.95 -5.95
C ASN A 52 -1.69 13.68 -7.02
N ASP A 53 -1.44 12.69 -7.88
CA ASP A 53 -2.32 12.29 -8.98
C ASP A 53 -2.25 10.76 -9.16
N CYS A 54 -3.35 10.07 -8.91
CA CYS A 54 -3.45 8.61 -9.04
C CYS A 54 -3.26 8.16 -10.48
N TYR A 55 -3.80 8.87 -11.46
CA TYR A 55 -3.74 8.48 -12.87
C TYR A 55 -2.30 8.43 -13.37
N ASP A 56 -1.53 9.48 -13.09
CA ASP A 56 -0.11 9.52 -13.44
C ASP A 56 0.72 8.49 -12.66
N PHE A 57 0.33 8.22 -11.41
CA PHE A 57 1.03 7.27 -10.54
C PHE A 57 0.85 5.82 -11.00
N ILE A 58 -0.36 5.44 -11.42
CA ILE A 58 -0.68 4.06 -11.82
C ILE A 58 -0.13 3.71 -13.20
N GLN A 59 0.22 4.68 -14.04
CA GLN A 59 0.93 4.40 -15.30
C GLN A 59 2.36 3.90 -15.07
N LYS A 60 2.93 4.13 -13.88
CA LYS A 60 4.33 3.84 -13.56
C LYS A 60 4.47 2.76 -12.47
N GLN A 61 3.76 1.63 -12.59
CA GLN A 61 3.73 0.58 -11.55
C GLN A 61 5.04 -0.21 -11.34
N GLU A 62 6.15 0.20 -11.97
CA GLU A 62 7.48 -0.42 -11.77
C GLU A 62 7.92 -0.38 -10.30
N TRP A 63 7.37 0.53 -9.49
CA TRP A 63 7.63 0.60 -8.05
C TRP A 63 7.18 -0.66 -7.29
N LEU A 64 6.19 -1.42 -7.79
CA LEU A 64 5.77 -2.67 -7.15
C LEU A 64 6.94 -3.68 -7.09
N LYS A 65 7.78 -3.72 -8.14
CA LYS A 65 8.93 -4.63 -8.23
C LYS A 65 10.05 -4.29 -7.24
N TYR A 66 10.05 -3.08 -6.67
CA TYR A 66 11.04 -2.67 -5.66
C TYR A 66 10.91 -3.50 -4.37
N PHE A 67 9.71 -3.97 -4.05
CA PHE A 67 9.47 -4.69 -2.81
C PHE A 67 9.80 -6.18 -2.91
N GLY A 68 9.62 -6.77 -4.09
CA GLY A 68 9.96 -8.15 -4.39
C GLY A 68 9.52 -8.55 -5.79
N THR A 69 9.71 -9.82 -6.13
CA THR A 69 9.23 -10.41 -7.38
C THR A 69 7.72 -10.60 -7.31
N ILE A 70 6.98 -10.00 -8.25
CA ILE A 70 5.53 -10.12 -8.35
C ILE A 70 5.19 -11.42 -9.08
N GLU A 71 4.32 -12.24 -8.50
CA GLU A 71 3.74 -13.43 -9.12
C GLU A 71 2.47 -13.05 -9.90
N GLU A 72 1.65 -12.21 -9.30
CA GLU A 72 0.35 -11.77 -9.82
C GLU A 72 0.06 -10.35 -9.33
N SER A 73 -0.53 -9.52 -10.19
CA SER A 73 -1.02 -8.20 -9.82
C SER A 73 -2.23 -7.81 -10.66
N ASP A 74 -3.16 -7.08 -10.05
CA ASP A 74 -4.33 -6.53 -10.72
C ASP A 74 -4.53 -5.07 -10.32
N THR A 75 -5.22 -4.31 -11.17
CA THR A 75 -5.56 -2.90 -10.94
C THR A 75 -7.03 -2.67 -11.22
N GLU A 76 -7.75 -2.22 -10.20
CA GLU A 76 -9.15 -1.83 -10.27
C GLU A 76 -9.29 -0.33 -9.98
N GLU A 77 -9.84 0.42 -10.94
CA GLU A 77 -10.17 1.83 -10.76
C GLU A 77 -11.66 1.98 -10.41
N ASN A 78 -11.98 2.80 -9.41
CA ASN A 78 -13.35 3.20 -9.13
C ASN A 78 -13.43 4.73 -8.93
N GLU A 79 -14.64 5.27 -8.76
CA GLU A 79 -14.87 6.72 -8.66
C GLU A 79 -14.18 7.39 -7.45
N GLU A 80 -13.82 6.62 -6.43
CA GLU A 80 -13.26 7.15 -5.18
C GLU A 80 -11.75 6.93 -5.06
N ASN A 81 -11.22 5.85 -5.64
CA ASN A 81 -9.85 5.42 -5.43
C ASN A 81 -9.39 4.40 -6.49
N THR A 82 -8.08 4.23 -6.63
CA THR A 82 -7.51 3.10 -7.39
C THR A 82 -7.05 2.03 -6.41
N VAL A 83 -7.33 0.76 -6.71
CA VAL A 83 -6.89 -0.39 -5.93
C VAL A 83 -5.92 -1.20 -6.79
N ILE A 84 -4.75 -1.47 -6.23
CA ILE A 84 -3.79 -2.41 -6.81
C ILE A 84 -3.63 -3.57 -5.85
N THR A 85 -3.82 -4.79 -6.32
CA THR A 85 -3.48 -6.00 -5.58
C THR A 85 -2.18 -6.57 -6.13
N ALA A 86 -1.31 -7.06 -5.26
CA ALA A 86 -0.03 -7.62 -5.66
C ALA A 86 0.33 -8.81 -4.76
N LYS A 87 0.49 -9.98 -5.38
CA LYS A 87 0.98 -11.19 -4.74
C LYS A 87 2.47 -11.34 -5.04
N TYR A 88 3.29 -11.31 -4.01
CA TYR A 88 4.74 -11.46 -4.16
C TYR A 88 5.15 -12.92 -4.07
N ASN A 89 6.03 -13.37 -4.96
CA ASN A 89 6.58 -14.72 -4.97
C ASN A 89 7.30 -15.00 -3.64
N LYS A 90 6.88 -16.05 -2.92
CA LYS A 90 7.34 -16.38 -1.56
C LYS A 90 7.22 -15.20 -0.57
N GLY A 91 6.31 -14.27 -0.84
CA GLY A 91 6.07 -13.06 -0.08
C GLY A 91 4.61 -12.87 0.27
N PRO A 92 4.22 -11.65 0.66
CA PRO A 92 2.89 -11.34 1.12
C PRO A 92 1.95 -11.13 -0.05
N TYR A 93 0.66 -11.29 0.21
CA TYR A 93 -0.40 -10.78 -0.65
C TYR A 93 -0.86 -9.41 -0.13
N VAL A 94 -0.76 -8.39 -0.97
CA VAL A 94 -0.86 -6.99 -0.54
C VAL A 94 -1.91 -6.24 -1.35
N LYS A 95 -2.72 -5.46 -0.65
CA LYS A 95 -3.63 -4.47 -1.24
C LYS A 95 -3.07 -3.07 -1.07
N PHE A 96 -2.93 -2.32 -2.15
CA PHE A 96 -2.63 -0.89 -2.18
C PHE A 96 -3.89 -0.14 -2.57
N SER A 97 -4.33 0.82 -1.76
CA SER A 97 -5.46 1.70 -2.06
C SER A 97 -4.92 3.12 -2.21
N LEU A 98 -4.96 3.62 -3.43
CA LEU A 98 -4.43 4.91 -3.84
C LEU A 98 -5.53 5.96 -3.88
N PHE A 99 -5.26 7.12 -3.32
CA PHE A 99 -6.16 8.27 -3.29
C PHE A 99 -5.41 9.54 -3.71
N ASP A 100 -6.11 10.46 -4.38
CA ASP A 100 -5.57 11.78 -4.67
C ASP A 100 -5.48 12.62 -3.39
N ALA A 101 -4.47 13.48 -3.29
CA ALA A 101 -4.30 14.40 -2.18
C ALA A 101 -5.46 15.40 -2.05
N ASP A 102 -6.11 15.67 -3.18
CA ASP A 102 -7.25 16.56 -3.41
C ASP A 102 -8.54 16.07 -2.74
N VAL A 103 -8.59 14.78 -2.37
CA VAL A 103 -9.79 14.16 -1.82
C VAL A 103 -10.06 14.77 -0.44
N LYS A 104 -10.99 15.73 -0.41
CA LYS A 104 -11.42 16.51 0.77
C LYS A 104 -11.87 15.66 1.97
N LYS A 105 -12.04 14.35 1.80
CA LYS A 105 -12.42 13.41 2.86
C LYS A 105 -11.29 12.43 3.06
N LYS A 106 -10.60 12.52 4.21
CA LYS A 106 -9.75 11.42 4.67
C LYS A 106 -10.64 10.17 4.83
N PRO A 107 -10.36 9.05 4.14
CA PRO A 107 -11.13 7.82 4.27
C PRO A 107 -11.30 7.43 5.75
N LYS A 108 -12.48 6.94 6.17
CA LYS A 108 -12.69 6.45 7.55
C LYS A 108 -11.72 5.32 7.95
N ILE A 109 -11.10 4.67 6.98
CA ILE A 109 -10.04 3.66 7.18
C ILE A 109 -8.83 4.21 7.95
N PHE A 110 -8.62 5.53 7.97
CA PHE A 110 -7.52 6.18 8.68
C PHE A 110 -7.53 5.91 10.20
N GLU A 111 -8.68 5.65 10.82
CA GLU A 111 -8.80 5.50 12.28
C GLU A 111 -8.11 4.23 12.83
N LYS A 112 -7.83 3.23 11.99
CA LYS A 112 -7.19 1.96 12.42
C LYS A 112 -5.84 1.69 11.77
N ALA A 113 -5.39 2.56 10.87
CA ALA A 113 -4.15 2.40 10.13
C ALA A 113 -2.98 3.08 10.87
N LYS A 114 -1.81 2.45 10.85
CA LYS A 114 -0.57 3.05 11.35
C LYS A 114 0.04 3.92 10.26
N ILE A 115 0.46 5.13 10.61
CA ILE A 115 1.16 6.05 9.70
C ILE A 115 2.60 5.56 9.53
N LEU A 116 3.04 5.38 8.28
CA LEU A 116 4.44 5.08 7.91
C LEU A 116 5.17 6.31 7.39
N VAL A 117 4.47 7.17 6.64
CA VAL A 117 5.00 8.39 6.03
C VAL A 117 3.91 9.46 6.05
N GLU A 118 4.30 10.67 6.43
CA GLU A 118 3.50 11.90 6.36
C GLU A 118 4.45 13.02 5.90
N LYS A 119 4.09 13.70 4.80
CA LYS A 119 4.84 14.82 4.25
C LYS A 119 3.95 16.04 4.15
N ASP A 120 4.51 17.20 4.46
CA ASP A 120 3.79 18.47 4.34
C ASP A 120 3.34 18.71 2.89
N ILE A 121 2.12 19.24 2.77
CA ILE A 121 1.59 19.77 1.51
C ILE A 121 2.03 21.23 1.45
N THR A 122 3.19 21.50 0.87
CA THR A 122 3.67 22.86 0.55
C THR A 122 3.06 23.37 -0.75
#